data_AF-A0A974V0Q8-F1
#
_entry.id   AF-A0A974V0Q8-F1
#
_cell.length_a   1.000
_cell.length_b   1.000
_cell.length_c   1.000
_cell.angle_alpha   90.00
_cell.angle_beta   90.00
_cell.angle_gamma   90.00
#
_symmetry.space_group_name_H-M   'P 1'
#
loop_
_entity.id
_entity.type
_entity.pdbx_description
1 polymer ?
#
loop_
_entity_poly.entity_id
_entity_poly.type
_entity_poly.pdbx_seq_one_letter_code
_entity_poly.pdbx_strand_id
1 'polypeptide(L)'
;MKWTAMPKGKRKVDKRAVPNPVQARTLLAAVGALPRSGPRLEAFFGAMYYAGLRPEEAVSLNKRNLSSLPEPVWNEQTQEYVYDWGEFHLEKAEPHAGGRWTNTGRPRDERPLKSRGDDEGRPVSFPPDLTRLLWRHIRTFGFGPDGRLFCAERGGEIPMITYTRAWRAARKAALTEEVQATPLAARPYDLRHAAVSTRLAAGVDPAEVAAWAGHSVGVLMEVYATFLDGGEAANRARIEKILGHQPRGRLPEQ
;
A
#
# COMPACT_ATOMS: atom_id res chain seq x y z
N MET A 1 17.18 14.22 38.46
CA MET A 1 16.16 14.68 37.50
C MET A 1 15.20 13.53 37.22
N LYS A 2 13.91 13.70 37.57
CA LYS A 2 12.85 12.73 37.30
C LYS A 2 12.60 12.67 35.79
N TRP A 3 12.81 11.51 35.18
CA TRP A 3 12.42 11.25 33.80
C TRP A 3 10.89 11.20 33.73
N THR A 4 10.27 12.27 33.22
CA THR A 4 8.85 12.26 32.88
C THR A 4 8.69 11.52 31.57
N ALA A 5 8.07 10.33 31.61
CA ALA A 5 7.72 9.59 30.41
C ALA A 5 6.82 10.46 29.51
N MET A 6 7.26 10.69 28.27
CA MET A 6 6.49 11.46 27.29
C MET A 6 5.17 10.75 26.95
N PRO A 7 4.10 11.48 26.58
CA PRO A 7 2.80 10.87 26.31
C PRO A 7 2.90 9.93 25.10
N LYS A 8 2.50 8.67 25.27
CA LYS A 8 2.33 7.73 24.16
C LYS A 8 1.15 8.21 23.30
N GLY A 9 1.44 8.95 22.22
CA GLY A 9 0.45 9.18 21.16
C GLY A 9 -0.11 7.84 20.66
N LYS A 10 -1.39 7.80 20.26
CA LYS A 10 -2.05 6.59 19.75
C LYS A 10 -1.26 6.06 18.54
N ARG A 11 -0.44 5.04 18.77
CA ARG A 11 0.37 4.36 17.74
C ARG A 11 -0.44 3.40 16.88
N LYS A 12 -1.70 3.15 17.23
CA LYS A 12 -2.59 2.22 16.53
C LYS A 12 -3.32 2.90 15.38
N VAL A 13 -3.43 2.20 14.26
CA VAL A 13 -4.27 2.64 13.14
C VAL A 13 -5.74 2.57 13.54
N ASP A 14 -6.50 3.62 13.21
CA ASP A 14 -7.95 3.58 13.32
C ASP A 14 -8.52 2.69 12.21
N LYS A 15 -9.17 1.58 12.59
CA LYS A 15 -9.81 0.65 11.65
C LYS A 15 -10.83 1.36 10.75
N ARG A 16 -11.48 2.41 11.24
CA ARG A 16 -12.47 3.19 10.47
C ARG A 16 -11.84 3.98 9.32
N ALA A 17 -10.54 4.27 9.39
CA ALA A 17 -9.83 4.98 8.33
C ALA A 17 -9.42 4.05 7.18
N VAL A 18 -9.40 2.74 7.41
CA VAL A 18 -8.91 1.74 6.46
C VAL A 18 -10.04 1.32 5.50
N PRO A 19 -9.96 1.66 4.19
CA PRO A 19 -10.91 1.16 3.22
C PRO A 19 -10.75 -0.35 3.00
N ASN A 20 -11.87 -1.06 2.89
CA ASN A 20 -11.89 -2.44 2.43
C ASN A 20 -11.64 -2.53 0.91
N PRO A 21 -11.44 -3.74 0.34
CA PRO A 21 -11.12 -3.88 -1.08
C PRO A 21 -12.14 -3.31 -2.06
N VAL A 22 -13.43 -3.36 -1.73
CA VAL A 22 -14.48 -2.77 -2.57
C VAL A 22 -14.36 -1.25 -2.54
N GLN A 23 -14.30 -0.65 -1.35
CA GLN A 23 -14.18 0.79 -1.15
C GLN A 23 -12.92 1.35 -1.82
N ALA A 24 -11.79 0.65 -1.69
CA ALA A 24 -10.54 1.06 -2.32
C ALA A 24 -10.64 1.05 -3.84
N ARG A 25 -11.19 -0.01 -4.45
CA ARG A 25 -11.41 -0.05 -5.91
C ARG A 25 -12.34 1.05 -6.38
N THR A 26 -13.42 1.33 -5.65
CA THR A 26 -14.35 2.43 -5.96
C THR A 26 -13.64 3.79 -5.92
N LEU A 27 -12.81 4.04 -4.90
CA LEU A 27 -12.03 5.28 -4.78
C LEU A 27 -10.99 5.43 -5.90
N LEU A 28 -10.28 4.35 -6.25
CA LEU A 28 -9.31 4.34 -7.34
C LEU A 28 -10.00 4.61 -8.69
N ALA A 29 -11.12 3.95 -8.97
CA ALA A 29 -11.90 4.20 -10.18
C ALA A 29 -12.40 5.65 -10.24
N ALA A 30 -12.85 6.22 -9.12
CA ALA A 30 -13.24 7.62 -9.04
C ALA A 30 -12.06 8.57 -9.33
N VAL A 31 -10.83 8.26 -8.90
CA VAL A 31 -9.65 9.03 -9.30
C VAL A 31 -9.45 8.97 -10.82
N GLY A 32 -9.53 7.77 -11.40
CA GLY A 32 -9.38 7.57 -12.85
C GLY A 32 -10.40 8.32 -13.69
N ALA A 33 -11.60 8.53 -13.14
CA ALA A 33 -12.69 9.27 -13.78
C ALA A 33 -12.59 10.80 -13.62
N LEU A 34 -11.69 11.33 -12.78
CA LEU A 34 -11.51 12.78 -12.65
C LEU A 34 -10.93 13.37 -13.95
N PRO A 35 -11.20 14.65 -14.27
CA PRO A 35 -10.62 15.29 -15.44
C PRO A 35 -9.10 15.51 -15.27
N ARG A 36 -8.42 15.83 -16.38
CA ARG A 36 -7.02 16.24 -16.43
C ARG A 36 -6.05 15.19 -15.86
N SER A 37 -5.50 15.42 -14.68
CA SER A 37 -4.49 14.55 -14.06
C SER A 37 -5.09 13.28 -13.45
N GLY A 38 -6.41 13.17 -13.31
CA GLY A 38 -7.10 12.01 -12.72
C GLY A 38 -6.63 10.65 -13.23
N PRO A 39 -6.71 10.38 -14.55
CA PRO A 39 -6.31 9.10 -15.13
C PRO A 39 -4.85 8.72 -14.85
N ARG A 40 -3.95 9.70 -14.76
CA ARG A 40 -2.52 9.50 -14.43
C ARG A 40 -2.30 9.13 -12.96
N LEU A 41 -3.24 9.49 -12.09
CA LEU A 41 -3.12 9.30 -10.64
C LEU A 41 -3.75 8.01 -10.14
N GLU A 42 -4.54 7.30 -10.94
CA GLU A 42 -5.18 6.06 -10.50
C GLU A 42 -4.15 4.97 -10.18
N ALA A 43 -3.20 4.72 -11.07
CA ALA A 43 -2.12 3.77 -10.83
C ALA A 43 -1.16 4.25 -9.72
N PHE A 44 -0.98 5.57 -9.57
CA PHE A 44 -0.20 6.18 -8.48
C PHE A 44 -0.80 5.88 -7.10
N PHE A 45 -2.11 6.07 -6.90
CA PHE A 45 -2.77 5.66 -5.67
C PHE A 45 -2.89 4.13 -5.56
N GLY A 46 -3.03 3.44 -6.70
CA GLY A 46 -2.96 1.99 -6.77
C GLY A 46 -1.67 1.44 -6.18
N ALA A 47 -0.52 2.08 -6.44
CA ALA A 47 0.76 1.69 -5.85
C ALA A 47 0.76 1.85 -4.32
N MET A 48 0.12 2.88 -3.79
CA MET A 48 -0.03 3.03 -2.33
C MET A 48 -0.94 1.94 -1.74
N TYR A 49 -2.02 1.58 -2.43
CA TYR A 49 -3.01 0.64 -1.93
C TYR A 49 -2.59 -0.83 -2.07
N TYR A 50 -2.02 -1.22 -3.20
CA TYR A 50 -1.69 -2.62 -3.51
C TYR A 50 -0.25 -2.99 -3.13
N ALA A 51 0.69 -2.06 -3.27
CA ALA A 51 2.09 -2.26 -2.89
C ALA A 51 2.44 -1.65 -1.52
N GLY A 52 1.52 -0.86 -0.94
CA GLY A 52 1.74 -0.26 0.37
C GLY A 52 2.76 0.89 0.36
N LEU A 53 3.02 1.52 -0.79
CA LEU A 53 4.02 2.59 -0.87
C LEU A 53 3.64 3.83 -0.07
N ARG A 54 4.64 4.55 0.44
CA ARG A 54 4.43 5.92 0.92
C ARG A 54 4.17 6.85 -0.27
N PRO A 55 3.49 7.99 -0.06
CA PRO A 55 3.30 8.98 -1.12
C PRO A 55 4.60 9.41 -1.79
N GLU A 56 5.67 9.62 -1.02
CA GLU A 56 6.98 10.02 -1.53
C GLU A 56 7.64 8.90 -2.36
N GLU A 57 7.53 7.66 -1.90
CA GLU A 57 8.03 6.49 -2.65
C GLU A 57 7.29 6.36 -3.99
N ALA A 58 5.97 6.55 -3.99
CA ALA A 58 5.18 6.53 -5.21
C ALA A 58 5.53 7.69 -6.16
N VAL A 59 5.83 8.89 -5.65
CA VAL A 59 6.27 10.02 -6.47
C VAL A 59 7.64 9.75 -7.11
N SER A 60 8.54 9.10 -6.38
CA SER A 60 9.90 8.80 -6.85
C SER A 60 10.01 7.51 -7.67
N LEU A 61 8.92 6.74 -7.86
CA LEU A 61 8.94 5.50 -8.63
C LEU A 61 9.46 5.75 -10.06
N ASN A 62 10.45 4.96 -10.45
CA ASN A 62 11.11 5.01 -11.74
C ASN A 62 11.06 3.64 -12.41
N LYS A 63 11.22 3.60 -13.75
CA LYS A 63 11.36 2.37 -14.53
C LYS A 63 12.39 1.41 -13.92
N ARG A 64 13.51 1.93 -13.40
CA ARG A 64 14.53 1.09 -12.75
C ARG A 64 14.06 0.38 -11.48
N ASN A 65 13.01 0.88 -10.83
CA ASN A 65 12.44 0.24 -9.65
C ASN A 65 11.49 -0.92 -10.02
N LEU A 66 11.06 -1.05 -11.28
CA LEU A 66 10.25 -2.18 -11.75
C LEU A 66 11.15 -3.40 -11.97
N SER A 67 11.38 -4.18 -10.91
CA SER A 67 12.18 -5.40 -10.97
C SER A 67 11.49 -6.50 -11.77
N SER A 68 10.18 -6.63 -11.60
CA SER A 68 9.36 -7.55 -12.38
C SER A 68 8.01 -6.91 -12.69
N LEU A 69 7.66 -6.89 -13.97
CA LEU A 69 6.35 -6.51 -14.46
C LEU A 69 5.96 -7.47 -15.59
N PRO A 70 5.42 -8.66 -15.28
CA PRO A 70 5.06 -9.65 -16.29
C PRO A 70 4.09 -9.08 -17.32
N GLU A 71 4.28 -9.42 -18.59
CA GLU A 71 3.36 -9.02 -19.64
C GLU A 71 1.99 -9.70 -19.45
N PRO A 72 0.88 -9.00 -19.76
CA PRO A 72 -0.44 -9.60 -19.69
C PRO A 72 -0.59 -10.71 -20.74
N VAL A 73 -1.11 -11.85 -20.33
CA VAL A 73 -1.33 -13.02 -21.19
C VAL A 73 -2.80 -13.07 -21.60
N TRP A 74 -3.07 -13.20 -22.89
CA TRP A 74 -4.44 -13.40 -23.39
C TRP A 74 -4.94 -14.79 -23.01
N ASN A 75 -6.12 -14.88 -22.39
CA ASN A 75 -6.77 -16.15 -22.09
C ASN A 75 -7.95 -16.37 -23.04
N GLU A 76 -7.81 -17.35 -23.93
CA GLU A 76 -8.81 -17.67 -24.96
C GLU A 76 -10.15 -18.17 -24.39
N GLN A 77 -10.16 -18.81 -23.21
CA GLN A 77 -11.38 -19.34 -22.63
C GLN A 77 -12.25 -18.25 -22.02
N THR A 78 -11.60 -17.29 -21.35
CA THR A 78 -12.28 -16.18 -20.68
C THR A 78 -12.44 -14.95 -21.57
N GLN A 79 -11.73 -14.90 -22.70
CA GLN A 79 -11.65 -13.74 -23.61
C GLN A 79 -11.17 -12.47 -22.88
N GLU A 80 -10.29 -12.63 -21.91
CA GLU A 80 -9.73 -11.55 -21.10
C GLU A 80 -8.20 -11.67 -20.98
N TYR A 81 -7.55 -10.53 -20.74
CA TYR A 81 -6.14 -10.52 -20.36
C TYR A 81 -5.98 -10.91 -18.88
N VAL A 82 -5.14 -11.91 -18.63
CA VAL A 82 -4.71 -12.32 -17.30
C VAL A 82 -3.43 -11.58 -16.93
N TYR A 83 -3.39 -11.08 -15.70
CA TYR A 83 -2.25 -10.39 -15.13
C TYR A 83 -1.68 -11.22 -13.98
N ASP A 84 -0.36 -11.14 -13.78
CA ASP A 84 0.34 -11.84 -12.70
C ASP A 84 0.93 -10.84 -11.70
N TRP A 85 1.47 -11.36 -10.60
CA TRP A 85 2.19 -10.61 -9.59
C TRP A 85 3.42 -9.92 -10.19
N GLY A 86 3.66 -8.70 -9.73
CA GLY A 86 4.90 -7.98 -10.04
C GLY A 86 5.66 -7.62 -8.78
N GLU A 87 6.82 -7.01 -8.97
CA GLU A 87 7.70 -6.61 -7.90
C GLU A 87 8.37 -5.26 -8.19
N PHE A 88 8.36 -4.40 -7.17
CA PHE A 88 9.26 -3.25 -7.14
C PHE A 88 10.50 -3.55 -6.30
N HIS A 89 11.66 -3.03 -6.68
CA HIS A 89 12.80 -2.89 -5.78
C HIS A 89 13.01 -1.41 -5.46
N LEU A 90 12.80 -1.06 -4.18
CA LEU A 90 12.86 0.31 -3.70
C LEU A 90 14.18 0.55 -2.97
N GLU A 91 15.02 1.41 -3.56
CA GLU A 91 16.23 1.92 -2.93
C GLU A 91 15.89 2.68 -1.64
N LYS A 92 16.81 2.66 -0.67
CA LYS A 92 16.61 3.38 0.60
C LYS A 92 16.69 4.88 0.29
N ALA A 93 15.57 5.59 0.40
CA ALA A 93 15.51 7.01 0.12
C ALA A 93 16.63 7.78 0.85
N GLU A 94 17.40 8.57 0.11
CA GLU A 94 18.32 9.54 0.71
C GLU A 94 17.56 10.47 1.67
N PRO A 95 18.19 10.97 2.76
CA PRO A 95 17.51 11.70 3.82
C PRO A 95 16.84 13.03 3.43
N HIS A 96 16.85 13.42 2.15
CA HIS A 96 16.23 14.67 1.69
C HIS A 96 14.70 14.64 1.64
N ALA A 97 14.06 13.47 1.88
CA ALA A 97 12.63 13.42 2.17
C ALA A 97 12.39 13.97 3.59
N GLY A 98 12.13 15.29 3.67
CA GLY A 98 11.88 16.02 4.90
C GLY A 98 10.99 15.25 5.88
N GLY A 99 11.35 15.30 7.17
CA GLY A 99 10.83 14.48 8.26
C GLY A 99 9.33 14.62 8.63
N ARG A 100 8.45 14.91 7.67
CA ARG A 100 7.01 15.10 7.89
C ARG A 100 6.17 13.82 7.80
N TRP A 101 6.75 12.68 7.41
CA TRP A 101 6.09 11.37 7.47
C TRP A 101 6.99 10.32 8.10
N THR A 102 7.24 10.49 9.40
CA THR A 102 7.69 9.40 10.24
C THR A 102 6.48 8.82 10.98
N ASN A 103 6.39 7.49 11.06
CA ASN A 103 5.42 6.78 11.91
C ASN A 103 5.59 7.08 13.41
N THR A 104 6.54 7.96 13.76
CA THR A 104 6.90 8.37 15.11
C THR A 104 6.60 9.84 15.40
N GLY A 105 6.16 10.63 14.40
CA GLY A 105 5.93 12.07 14.57
C GLY A 105 7.19 12.86 14.95
N ARG A 106 8.39 12.32 14.67
CA ARG A 106 9.66 13.00 14.92
C ARG A 106 10.44 13.14 13.60
N PRO A 107 11.14 14.26 13.36
CA PRO A 107 12.30 14.24 12.48
C PRO A 107 13.22 13.12 12.96
N ARG A 108 13.72 12.25 12.05
CA ARG A 108 14.77 11.32 12.44
C ARG A 108 15.94 12.17 12.93
N ASP A 109 16.35 11.96 14.19
CA ASP A 109 17.64 12.44 14.68
C ASP A 109 18.71 12.06 13.66
N GLU A 110 19.47 13.05 13.23
CA GLU A 110 20.77 12.87 12.58
C GLU A 110 21.66 12.07 13.53
N ARG A 111 21.64 10.75 13.39
CA ARG A 111 22.65 9.91 14.00
C ARG A 111 23.80 9.79 13.02
N PRO A 112 25.04 10.13 13.44
CA PRO A 112 26.19 10.07 12.58
C PRO A 112 26.36 8.65 12.06
N LEU A 113 26.69 8.59 10.78
CA LEU A 113 26.89 7.44 9.92
C LEU A 113 27.80 6.41 10.61
N LYS A 114 27.23 5.52 11.42
CA LYS A 114 27.95 4.35 11.90
C LYS A 114 27.80 3.28 10.84
N SER A 115 28.97 2.99 10.26
CA SER A 115 29.33 1.99 9.27
C SER A 115 28.33 0.86 9.06
N ARG A 116 28.19 0.46 7.79
CA ARG A 116 28.31 -0.93 7.30
C ARG A 116 27.86 -1.00 5.84
N GLY A 117 28.43 -1.97 5.13
CA GLY A 117 28.18 -2.22 3.72
C GLY A 117 26.70 -2.50 3.41
N ASP A 118 26.45 -2.34 2.12
CA ASP A 118 25.24 -2.61 1.35
C ASP A 118 24.08 -1.60 1.43
N ASP A 119 24.04 -0.86 0.33
CA ASP A 119 22.96 -0.19 -0.38
C ASP A 119 21.78 -1.15 -0.72
N GLU A 120 21.35 -1.98 0.22
CA GLU A 120 20.26 -2.92 -0.04
C GLU A 120 18.91 -2.19 0.13
N GLY A 121 18.28 -1.92 -1.01
CA GLY A 121 16.86 -1.57 -1.08
C GLY A 121 15.96 -2.69 -0.55
N ARG A 122 14.64 -2.55 -0.73
CA ARG A 122 13.69 -3.60 -0.35
C ARG A 122 12.83 -4.05 -1.53
N PRO A 123 12.62 -5.36 -1.72
CA PRO A 123 11.62 -5.86 -2.64
C PRO A 123 10.21 -5.54 -2.08
N VAL A 124 9.28 -5.26 -2.97
CA VAL A 124 7.87 -5.02 -2.65
C VAL A 124 7.03 -5.72 -3.71
N SER A 125 6.53 -6.90 -3.36
CA SER A 125 5.61 -7.65 -4.21
C SER A 125 4.23 -6.98 -4.23
N PHE A 126 3.57 -7.03 -5.38
CA PHE A 126 2.24 -6.47 -5.57
C PHE A 126 1.34 -7.36 -6.44
N PRO A 127 0.02 -7.36 -6.16
CA PRO A 127 -0.92 -8.26 -6.82
C PRO A 127 -1.18 -7.89 -8.30
N PRO A 128 -1.77 -8.83 -9.07
CA PRO A 128 -2.21 -8.63 -10.45
C PRO A 128 -3.04 -7.36 -10.70
N ASP A 129 -3.86 -6.94 -9.73
CA ASP A 129 -4.64 -5.70 -9.83
C ASP A 129 -3.76 -4.47 -10.07
N LEU A 130 -2.61 -4.38 -9.40
CA LEU A 130 -1.66 -3.29 -9.62
C LEU A 130 -0.93 -3.46 -10.95
N THR A 131 -0.53 -4.69 -11.30
CA THR A 131 0.09 -4.99 -12.61
C THR A 131 -0.79 -4.50 -13.76
N ARG A 132 -2.12 -4.73 -13.66
CA ARG A 132 -3.11 -4.23 -14.62
C ARG A 132 -3.14 -2.69 -14.69
N LEU A 133 -3.19 -2.02 -13.53
CA LEU A 133 -3.18 -0.56 -13.48
C LEU A 133 -1.89 0.04 -14.05
N LEU A 134 -0.74 -0.58 -13.76
CA LEU A 134 0.57 -0.19 -14.25
C LEU A 134 0.67 -0.34 -15.77
N TRP A 135 0.26 -1.48 -16.33
CA TRP A 135 0.24 -1.66 -17.78
C TRP A 135 -0.66 -0.66 -18.48
N ARG A 136 -1.87 -0.41 -17.95
CA ARG A 136 -2.77 0.60 -18.51
C ARG A 136 -2.14 1.99 -18.46
N HIS A 137 -1.51 2.35 -17.34
CA HIS A 137 -0.82 3.62 -17.18
C HIS A 137 0.34 3.77 -18.18
N ILE A 138 1.23 2.78 -18.24
CA ILE A 138 2.42 2.79 -19.12
C ILE A 138 1.99 2.87 -20.60
N ARG A 139 0.98 2.11 -21.02
CA ARG A 139 0.48 2.15 -22.40
C ARG A 139 -0.17 3.49 -22.76
N THR A 140 -0.79 4.16 -21.80
CA THR A 140 -1.51 5.43 -22.04
C THR A 140 -0.60 6.65 -21.94
N PHE A 141 0.35 6.65 -20.99
CA PHE A 141 1.11 7.85 -20.62
C PHE A 141 2.62 7.71 -20.81
N GLY A 142 3.13 6.48 -20.98
CA GLY A 142 4.55 6.20 -21.01
C GLY A 142 5.26 6.50 -19.69
N PHE A 143 6.59 6.53 -19.77
CA PHE A 143 7.46 7.01 -18.69
C PHE A 143 7.84 8.47 -18.95
N GLY A 144 8.21 9.19 -17.89
CA GLY A 144 8.84 10.50 -18.00
C GLY A 144 10.22 10.42 -18.68
N PRO A 145 10.78 11.56 -19.15
CA PRO A 145 12.09 11.60 -19.81
C PRO A 145 13.24 11.05 -18.96
N ASP A 146 13.12 11.16 -17.63
CA ASP A 146 14.06 10.66 -16.64
C ASP A 146 13.70 9.24 -16.14
N GLY A 147 12.75 8.58 -16.78
CA GLY A 147 12.28 7.24 -16.44
C GLY A 147 11.24 7.18 -15.33
N ARG A 148 10.77 8.32 -14.79
CA ARG A 148 9.70 8.32 -13.77
C ARG A 148 8.45 7.63 -14.29
N LEU A 149 7.90 6.76 -13.45
CA LEU A 149 6.67 6.04 -13.77
C LEU A 149 5.47 6.99 -13.71
N PHE A 150 5.40 7.85 -12.70
CA PHE A 150 4.29 8.81 -12.54
C PHE A 150 4.79 10.24 -12.71
N CYS A 151 4.23 10.95 -13.68
CA CYS A 151 4.56 12.35 -13.97
C CYS A 151 3.32 13.24 -13.88
N ALA A 152 3.53 14.51 -13.53
CA ALA A 152 2.48 15.52 -13.63
C ALA A 152 2.06 15.75 -15.09
N GLU A 153 0.88 16.38 -15.29
CA GLU A 153 0.32 16.65 -16.63
C GLU A 153 1.29 17.41 -17.56
N ARG A 154 2.09 18.33 -17.00
CA ARG A 154 3.10 19.12 -17.73
C ARG A 154 4.51 18.49 -17.69
N GLY A 155 4.63 17.23 -17.26
CA GLY A 155 5.90 16.58 -16.97
C GLY A 155 6.45 16.91 -15.58
N GLY A 156 7.49 16.18 -15.18
CA GLY A 156 8.14 16.32 -13.88
C GLY A 156 7.37 15.65 -12.73
N GLU A 157 7.84 15.90 -11.51
CA GLU A 157 7.29 15.32 -10.29
C GLU A 157 5.85 15.75 -10.04
N ILE A 158 5.06 14.85 -9.43
CA ILE A 158 3.69 15.15 -9.01
C ILE A 158 3.74 15.93 -7.70
N PRO A 159 3.32 17.22 -7.66
CA PRO A 159 3.32 17.98 -6.42
C PRO A 159 2.34 17.40 -5.41
N MET A 160 2.68 17.47 -4.11
CA MET A 160 1.81 16.99 -3.03
C MET A 160 0.40 17.59 -3.08
N ILE A 161 0.31 18.89 -3.36
CA ILE A 161 -0.95 19.60 -3.47
C ILE A 161 -1.84 19.02 -4.59
N THR A 162 -1.23 18.54 -5.67
CA THR A 162 -1.94 17.99 -6.84
C THR A 162 -2.60 16.68 -6.48
N TYR A 163 -1.85 15.69 -5.98
CA TYR A 163 -2.46 14.41 -5.62
C TYR A 163 -3.40 14.55 -4.42
N THR A 164 -3.13 15.44 -3.46
CA THR A 164 -4.03 15.65 -2.31
C THR A 164 -5.38 16.22 -2.76
N ARG A 165 -5.38 17.18 -3.71
CA ARG A 165 -6.61 17.73 -4.28
C ARG A 165 -7.38 16.68 -5.08
N ALA A 166 -6.69 15.89 -5.92
CA ALA A 166 -7.30 14.81 -6.67
C ALA A 166 -7.95 13.77 -5.73
N TRP A 167 -7.27 13.38 -4.65
CA TRP A 167 -7.82 12.44 -3.67
C TRP A 167 -9.10 12.97 -3.01
N ARG A 168 -9.10 14.24 -2.59
CA ARG A 168 -10.29 14.88 -2.02
C ARG A 168 -11.45 14.93 -3.00
N ALA A 169 -11.18 15.23 -4.28
CA ALA A 169 -12.20 15.23 -5.32
C ALA A 169 -12.76 13.83 -5.57
N ALA A 170 -11.91 12.81 -5.65
CA ALA A 170 -12.33 11.42 -5.81
C ALA A 170 -13.18 10.94 -4.64
N ARG A 171 -12.82 11.27 -3.38
CA ARG A 171 -13.65 10.97 -2.21
C ARG A 171 -15.03 11.60 -2.32
N LYS A 172 -15.12 12.87 -2.73
CA LYS A 172 -16.39 13.58 -2.91
C LYS A 172 -17.25 12.94 -4.02
N ALA A 173 -16.63 12.42 -5.07
CA ALA A 173 -17.33 11.77 -6.17
C ALA A 173 -17.81 10.34 -5.82
N ALA A 174 -17.05 9.62 -4.99
CA ALA A 174 -17.28 8.20 -4.69
C ALA A 174 -18.11 7.93 -3.43
N LEU A 175 -18.10 8.86 -2.46
CA LEU A 175 -18.69 8.64 -1.13
C LEU A 175 -19.91 9.54 -0.94
N THR A 176 -20.91 9.05 -0.20
CA THR A 176 -21.99 9.90 0.31
C THR A 176 -21.44 10.91 1.30
N GLU A 177 -22.16 12.02 1.53
CA GLU A 177 -21.73 13.06 2.47
C GLU A 177 -21.52 12.51 3.89
N GLU A 178 -22.39 11.59 4.33
CA GLU A 178 -22.28 10.90 5.61
C GLU A 178 -20.98 10.09 5.71
N VAL A 179 -20.67 9.27 4.71
CA VAL A 179 -19.44 8.47 4.69
C VAL A 179 -18.21 9.36 4.54
N GLN A 180 -18.29 10.44 3.76
CA GLN A 180 -17.21 11.39 3.57
C GLN A 180 -16.80 12.09 4.89
N ALA A 181 -17.78 12.36 5.78
CA ALA A 181 -17.56 12.93 7.11
C ALA A 181 -16.86 11.97 8.08
N THR A 182 -16.82 10.67 7.78
CA THR A 182 -16.06 9.67 8.55
C THR A 182 -14.56 9.73 8.23
N PRO A 183 -13.67 9.13 9.06
CA PRO A 183 -12.24 9.07 8.76
C PRO A 183 -11.89 8.15 7.58
N LEU A 184 -12.87 7.48 6.94
CA LEU A 184 -12.64 6.52 5.86
C LEU A 184 -11.81 7.14 4.74
N ALA A 185 -10.60 6.60 4.56
CA ALA A 185 -9.65 6.98 3.54
C ALA A 185 -9.43 8.52 3.44
N ALA A 186 -9.50 9.23 4.57
CA ALA A 186 -9.44 10.69 4.60
C ALA A 186 -8.15 11.25 3.97
N ARG A 187 -7.05 10.48 4.03
CA ARG A 187 -5.75 10.83 3.47
C ARG A 187 -5.29 9.75 2.48
N PRO A 188 -4.49 10.11 1.47
CA PRO A 188 -3.81 9.12 0.62
C PRO A 188 -3.01 8.08 1.43
N TYR A 189 -2.40 8.50 2.53
CA TYR A 189 -1.62 7.63 3.42
C TYR A 189 -2.44 6.48 4.01
N ASP A 190 -3.76 6.62 4.12
CA ASP A 190 -4.63 5.57 4.64
C ASP A 190 -4.70 4.36 3.68
N LEU A 191 -4.36 4.53 2.39
CA LEU A 191 -4.21 3.42 1.44
C LEU A 191 -3.05 2.49 1.81
N ARG A 192 -1.94 3.05 2.30
CA ARG A 192 -0.82 2.24 2.82
C ARG A 192 -1.24 1.47 4.06
N HIS A 193 -2.01 2.09 4.95
CA HIS A 193 -2.58 1.39 6.09
C HIS A 193 -3.50 0.24 5.64
N ALA A 194 -4.29 0.44 4.59
CA ALA A 194 -5.12 -0.60 3.99
C ALA A 194 -4.30 -1.75 3.38
N ALA A 195 -3.22 -1.44 2.66
CA ALA A 195 -2.33 -2.45 2.09
C ALA A 195 -1.76 -3.38 3.17
N VAL A 196 -1.17 -2.78 4.21
CA VAL A 196 -0.50 -3.52 5.29
C VAL A 196 -1.49 -4.33 6.11
N SER A 197 -2.62 -3.73 6.48
CA SER A 197 -3.66 -4.41 7.25
C SER A 197 -4.32 -5.56 6.48
N THR A 198 -4.56 -5.39 5.17
CA THR A 198 -5.12 -6.45 4.31
C THR A 198 -4.19 -7.66 4.23
N ARG A 199 -2.88 -7.44 4.07
CA ARG A 199 -1.89 -8.53 4.05
C ARG A 199 -1.86 -9.31 5.37
N LEU A 200 -1.91 -8.59 6.50
CA LEU A 200 -1.97 -9.23 7.82
C LEU A 200 -3.28 -10.01 8.03
N ALA A 201 -4.41 -9.43 7.62
CA ALA A 201 -5.70 -10.11 7.70
C ALA A 201 -5.75 -11.38 6.83
N ALA A 202 -5.09 -11.36 5.67
CA ALA A 202 -4.91 -12.52 4.79
C ALA A 202 -4.04 -13.63 5.41
N GLY A 203 -3.33 -13.35 6.50
CA GLY A 203 -2.46 -14.31 7.19
C GLY A 203 -1.04 -14.37 6.65
N VAL A 204 -0.60 -13.36 5.89
CA VAL A 204 0.81 -13.24 5.48
C VAL A 204 1.70 -13.05 6.71
N ASP A 205 2.89 -13.64 6.69
CA ASP A 205 3.84 -13.57 7.78
C ASP A 205 4.15 -12.10 8.15
N PRO A 206 4.05 -11.69 9.43
CA PRO A 206 4.34 -10.32 9.85
C PRO A 206 5.75 -9.83 9.50
N ALA A 207 6.76 -10.70 9.49
CA ALA A 207 8.12 -10.34 9.08
C ALA A 207 8.19 -9.98 7.59
N GLU A 208 7.49 -10.73 6.74
CA GLU A 208 7.40 -10.46 5.31
C GLU A 208 6.63 -9.16 5.03
N VAL A 209 5.49 -8.96 5.71
CA VAL A 209 4.73 -7.70 5.62
C VAL A 209 5.57 -6.50 6.10
N ALA A 210 6.34 -6.67 7.17
CA ALA A 210 7.24 -5.64 7.67
C ALA A 210 8.35 -5.30 6.67
N ALA A 211 8.95 -6.32 6.04
CA ALA A 211 9.97 -6.17 5.01
C ALA A 211 9.43 -5.36 3.83
N TRP A 212 8.29 -5.75 3.24
CA TRP A 212 7.68 -5.01 2.13
C TRP A 212 7.30 -3.57 2.51
N ALA A 213 6.76 -3.38 3.73
CA ALA A 213 6.42 -2.06 4.22
C ALA A 213 7.65 -1.21 4.57
N GLY A 214 8.85 -1.77 4.72
CA GLY A 214 10.01 -1.03 5.23
C GLY A 214 9.83 -0.61 6.70
N HIS A 215 9.22 -1.48 7.49
CA HIS A 215 9.10 -1.34 8.94
C HIS A 215 9.97 -2.40 9.64
N SER A 216 10.34 -2.14 10.90
CA SER A 216 10.71 -3.26 11.78
C SER A 216 9.44 -4.01 12.20
N VAL A 217 9.57 -5.30 12.52
CA VAL A 217 8.45 -6.11 13.03
C VAL A 217 7.84 -5.49 14.29
N GLY A 218 8.67 -4.93 15.18
CA GLY A 218 8.19 -4.23 16.37
C GLY A 218 7.28 -3.04 16.06
N VAL A 219 7.63 -2.23 15.06
CA VAL A 219 6.77 -1.12 14.60
C VAL A 219 5.49 -1.66 13.95
N LEU A 220 5.59 -2.74 13.17
CA LEU A 220 4.42 -3.35 12.55
C LEU A 220 3.41 -3.82 13.62
N MET A 221 3.86 -4.56 14.64
CA MET A 221 3.00 -5.07 15.70
C MET A 221 2.39 -3.95 16.54
N GLU A 222 3.18 -2.93 16.87
CA GLU A 222 2.69 -1.76 17.60
C GLU A 222 1.55 -1.02 16.89
N VAL A 223 1.62 -0.95 15.55
CA VAL A 223 0.71 -0.17 14.72
C VAL A 223 -0.49 -0.98 14.21
N TYR A 224 -0.28 -2.26 13.89
CA TYR A 224 -1.26 -3.09 13.16
C TYR A 224 -1.72 -4.37 13.87
N ALA A 225 -1.26 -4.67 15.10
CA ALA A 225 -1.67 -5.90 15.79
C ALA A 225 -3.19 -6.10 15.86
N THR A 226 -3.98 -5.01 15.85
CA THR A 226 -5.44 -5.08 15.85
C THR A 226 -6.06 -5.73 14.61
N PHE A 227 -5.30 -5.90 13.52
CA PHE A 227 -5.73 -6.54 12.27
C PHE A 227 -5.35 -8.03 12.19
N LEU A 228 -4.58 -8.55 13.14
CA LEU A 228 -4.25 -9.98 13.25
C LEU A 228 -5.39 -10.81 13.87
N ASP A 229 -6.48 -10.16 14.28
CA ASP A 229 -7.63 -10.82 14.88
C ASP A 229 -8.49 -11.50 13.81
N GLY A 230 -8.06 -12.69 13.37
CA GLY A 230 -8.86 -13.59 12.52
C GLY A 230 -9.97 -14.30 13.30
N GLY A 231 -10.12 -14.05 14.60
CA GLY A 231 -10.96 -14.83 15.51
C GLY A 231 -10.34 -16.19 15.88
N GLU A 232 -10.67 -16.67 17.08
CA GLU A 232 -10.10 -17.91 17.63
C GLU A 232 -10.41 -19.15 16.76
N ALA A 233 -11.55 -19.16 16.06
CA ALA A 233 -11.94 -20.25 15.17
C ALA A 233 -11.07 -20.33 13.90
N ALA A 234 -10.78 -19.21 13.24
CA ALA A 234 -9.91 -19.21 12.06
C ALA A 234 -8.46 -19.51 12.43
N ASN A 235 -8.00 -19.03 13.60
CA ASN A 235 -6.67 -19.36 14.11
C ASN A 235 -6.55 -20.85 14.45
N ARG A 236 -7.55 -21.45 15.09
CA ARG A 236 -7.61 -22.91 15.31
C ARG A 236 -7.61 -23.68 14.00
N ALA A 237 -8.41 -23.29 13.01
CA ALA A 237 -8.44 -23.95 11.70
C ALA A 237 -7.07 -23.88 10.97
N ARG A 238 -6.35 -22.75 11.08
CA ARG A 238 -4.99 -22.62 10.54
C ARG A 238 -4.00 -23.54 11.26
N ILE A 239 -4.06 -23.63 12.59
CA ILE A 239 -3.23 -24.53 13.40
C ILE A 239 -3.55 -25.99 13.06
N GLU A 240 -4.84 -26.35 12.99
CA GLU A 240 -5.31 -27.68 12.64
C GLU A 240 -4.78 -28.13 11.27
N LYS A 241 -4.85 -27.25 10.27
CA LYS A 241 -4.29 -27.49 8.94
C LYS A 241 -2.79 -27.78 8.97
N ILE A 242 -2.01 -27.03 9.75
CA ILE A 242 -0.55 -27.20 9.85
C ILE A 242 -0.20 -28.49 10.59
N LEU A 243 -0.96 -28.83 11.64
CA LEU A 243 -0.77 -30.06 12.40
C LEU A 243 -1.29 -31.31 11.68
N GLY A 244 -1.83 -31.18 10.47
CA GLY A 244 -2.33 -32.30 9.67
C GLY A 244 -3.68 -32.84 10.15
N HIS A 245 -4.44 -32.08 10.94
CA HIS A 245 -5.79 -32.47 11.32
C HIS A 245 -6.73 -32.36 10.11
N GLN A 246 -7.42 -33.45 9.79
CA GLN A 246 -8.50 -33.45 8.80
C GLN A 246 -9.63 -32.56 9.31
N PRO A 247 -10.24 -31.70 8.45
CA PRO A 247 -11.43 -30.97 8.84
C PRO A 247 -12.49 -31.98 9.28
N ARG A 248 -13.08 -31.78 10.46
CA ARG A 248 -14.15 -32.65 10.96
C ARG A 248 -15.27 -32.66 9.93
N GLY A 249 -15.34 -33.72 9.12
CA GLY A 249 -16.44 -33.95 8.19
C GLY A 249 -17.73 -33.86 8.96
N ARG A 250 -18.68 -33.07 8.46
CA ARG A 250 -20.04 -33.03 8.98
C ARG A 250 -20.57 -34.46 8.87
N LEU A 251 -20.79 -35.12 10.01
CA LEU A 251 -21.39 -36.46 10.04
C LEU A 251 -22.73 -36.38 9.28
N PRO A 252 -23.03 -37.32 8.37
CA PRO A 252 -24.33 -37.35 7.73
C PRO A 252 -25.40 -37.53 8.81
N GLU A 253 -26.37 -36.62 8.84
CA GLU A 253 -27.59 -36.77 9.63
C GLU A 253 -28.30 -38.05 9.13
N GLN A 254 -28.57 -38.96 10.07
CA GLN A 254 -29.40 -40.16 9.85
C GLN A 254 -30.86 -39.80 10.00
#